data_AF-A0A9J7N4A8-F1
#
_entry.id   AF-A0A9J7N4A8-F1
#
_cell.length_a   1.000
_cell.length_b   1.000
_cell.length_c   1.000
_cell.angle_alpha   90.00
_cell.angle_beta   90.00
_cell.angle_gamma   90.00
#
_symmetry.space_group_name_H-M   'P 1'
#
loop_
_entity.id
_entity.type
_entity.pdbx_description
1 polymer ?
#
loop_
_entity_poly.entity_id
_entity_poly.type
_entity_poly.pdbx_seq_one_letter_code
_entity_poly.pdbx_strand_id
1 'polypeptide(L)'
;MADTDEAQQPPPTEPAKDDTAVVPMEPIVADPSTSAAMEKALLADDADAVQKELDGGLELSEYLTRETLEKLYKQALEDATAEQKESMVYTNMVNKFIEDGKYEGHSFLHILGEIMSHDLIEDYEIPNLYDDKKADRPLELHDLFIWAAITGRTKLTKLFWNIDSDQIVSGLIACMMFTFTAKHLPDDIYHADLREDLFKLSIFEPACLFSTNGNQELNQL
;
A
#
# COMPACT_ATOMS: atom_id res chain seq x y z
N MET A 1 58.73 -51.09 32.38
CA MET A 1 57.53 -51.42 31.59
C MET A 1 57.73 -50.78 30.24
N ALA A 2 57.94 -51.63 29.22
CA ALA A 2 57.91 -51.28 27.79
C ALA A 2 56.44 -50.99 27.38
N ASP A 3 56.06 -50.42 26.24
CA ASP A 3 56.72 -50.27 24.94
C ASP A 3 56.01 -49.16 24.13
N THR A 4 56.67 -48.67 23.09
CA THR A 4 56.16 -47.67 22.12
C THR A 4 56.05 -48.34 20.75
N ASP A 5 55.02 -47.96 20.00
CA ASP A 5 54.93 -47.88 18.53
C ASP A 5 54.78 -49.11 17.61
N GLU A 6 54.22 -48.79 16.44
CA GLU A 6 54.13 -49.51 15.15
C GLU A 6 52.80 -50.20 14.71
N ALA A 7 52.04 -49.41 13.95
CA ALA A 7 51.73 -49.59 12.51
C ALA A 7 51.14 -50.90 11.96
N GLN A 8 50.05 -50.75 11.20
CA GLN A 8 49.70 -51.60 10.04
C GLN A 8 48.90 -50.81 8.96
N GLN A 9 49.36 -50.90 7.71
CA GLN A 9 48.76 -50.48 6.41
C GLN A 9 48.75 -51.77 5.51
N PRO A 10 48.12 -51.92 4.30
CA PRO A 10 47.86 -50.93 3.22
C PRO A 10 46.54 -51.22 2.35
N PRO A 11 46.40 -50.97 1.00
CA PRO A 11 45.39 -50.08 0.34
C PRO A 11 44.60 -50.77 -0.85
N PRO A 12 44.21 -50.16 -2.03
CA PRO A 12 43.51 -48.91 -2.43
C PRO A 12 42.19 -49.14 -3.28
N THR A 13 41.47 -48.09 -3.74
CA THR A 13 41.02 -47.78 -5.15
C THR A 13 39.75 -46.85 -5.23
N GLU A 14 39.88 -45.77 -6.03
CA GLU A 14 38.98 -44.70 -6.56
C GLU A 14 37.56 -45.06 -7.12
N PRO A 15 36.75 -44.13 -7.72
CA PRO A 15 36.52 -42.68 -7.51
C PRO A 15 35.00 -42.27 -7.56
N ALA A 16 34.62 -41.03 -7.23
CA ALA A 16 33.56 -40.29 -7.95
C ALA A 16 33.49 -38.81 -7.51
N LYS A 17 33.51 -37.93 -8.51
CA LYS A 17 33.22 -36.49 -8.44
C LYS A 17 31.72 -36.31 -8.19
N ASP A 18 31.34 -35.28 -7.42
CA ASP A 18 30.21 -34.46 -7.84
C ASP A 18 30.36 -33.02 -7.33
N ASP A 19 30.52 -32.13 -8.29
CA ASP A 19 30.42 -30.69 -8.15
C ASP A 19 28.94 -30.36 -7.96
N THR A 20 28.49 -30.12 -6.73
CA THR A 20 27.30 -29.30 -6.53
C THR A 20 27.76 -27.96 -5.98
N ALA A 21 28.10 -27.08 -6.92
CA ALA A 21 28.11 -25.66 -6.68
C ALA A 21 26.78 -25.29 -6.00
N VAL A 22 26.87 -24.86 -4.74
CA VAL A 22 25.77 -24.15 -4.08
C VAL A 22 25.60 -22.87 -4.88
N VAL A 23 24.67 -22.88 -5.83
CA VAL A 23 24.22 -21.66 -6.51
C VAL A 23 23.73 -20.75 -5.40
N PRO A 24 24.36 -19.59 -5.17
CA PRO A 24 23.79 -18.59 -4.30
C PRO A 24 22.44 -18.23 -4.92
N MET A 25 21.36 -18.41 -4.17
CA MET A 25 20.07 -17.81 -4.52
C MET A 25 20.31 -16.30 -4.48
N GLU A 26 20.65 -15.73 -5.64
CA GLU A 26 20.76 -14.29 -5.79
C GLU A 26 19.38 -13.71 -5.45
N PRO A 27 19.32 -12.63 -4.64
CA PRO A 27 18.07 -11.92 -4.44
C PRO A 27 17.61 -11.47 -5.82
N ILE A 28 16.39 -11.86 -6.20
CA ILE A 28 15.76 -11.43 -7.44
C ILE A 28 15.39 -9.96 -7.23
N VAL A 29 16.36 -9.08 -7.44
CA VAL A 29 16.13 -7.63 -7.46
C VAL A 29 15.02 -7.41 -8.47
N ALA A 30 13.86 -6.92 -8.02
CA ALA A 30 12.75 -6.54 -8.89
C ALA A 30 13.28 -5.85 -10.16
N ASP A 31 12.99 -6.42 -11.33
CA ASP A 31 13.48 -5.88 -12.60
C ASP A 31 13.07 -4.40 -12.70
N PRO A 32 14.01 -3.47 -12.93
CA PRO A 32 13.71 -2.05 -13.10
C PRO A 32 12.59 -1.78 -14.12
N SER A 33 12.41 -2.68 -15.09
CA SER A 33 11.32 -2.61 -16.07
C SER A 33 9.94 -2.87 -15.47
N THR A 34 9.83 -3.81 -14.53
CA THR A 34 8.59 -4.18 -13.81
C THR A 34 8.19 -3.09 -12.80
N SER A 35 9.16 -2.52 -12.09
CA SER A 35 8.92 -1.41 -11.15
C SER A 35 8.36 -0.17 -11.85
N ALA A 36 8.88 0.18 -13.04
CA ALA A 36 8.39 1.30 -13.83
C ALA A 36 6.98 1.05 -14.41
N ALA A 37 6.67 -0.19 -14.79
CA ALA A 37 5.34 -0.57 -15.28
C ALA A 37 4.29 -0.44 -14.16
N MET A 38 4.60 -0.94 -12.96
CA MET A 38 3.76 -0.80 -11.77
C MET A 38 3.50 0.66 -11.42
N GLU A 39 4.55 1.49 -11.35
CA GLU A 39 4.40 2.92 -11.04
C GLU A 39 3.49 3.64 -12.05
N LYS A 40 3.66 3.36 -13.33
CA LYS A 40 2.82 3.92 -14.39
C LYS A 40 1.36 3.49 -14.25
N ALA A 41 1.11 2.20 -13.96
CA ALA A 41 -0.23 1.67 -13.79
C ALA A 41 -0.93 2.28 -12.56
N LEU A 42 -0.20 2.41 -11.45
CA LEU A 42 -0.67 3.09 -10.24
C LEU A 42 -1.08 4.54 -10.54
N LEU A 43 -0.21 5.31 -11.19
CA LEU A 43 -0.49 6.73 -11.47
C LEU A 43 -1.68 6.92 -12.40
N ALA A 44 -1.92 5.99 -13.33
CA ALA A 44 -3.02 6.00 -14.29
C ALA A 44 -4.38 5.50 -13.77
N ASP A 45 -4.47 5.08 -12.49
CA ASP A 45 -5.65 4.39 -11.93
C ASP A 45 -6.04 3.13 -12.74
N ASP A 46 -5.04 2.40 -13.25
CA ASP A 46 -5.23 1.20 -14.07
C ASP A 46 -5.14 -0.08 -13.23
N ALA A 47 -6.29 -0.48 -12.68
CA ALA A 47 -6.39 -1.65 -11.80
C ALA A 47 -6.03 -2.98 -12.50
N ASP A 48 -6.35 -3.14 -13.78
CA ASP A 48 -6.06 -4.38 -14.51
C ASP A 48 -4.56 -4.52 -14.73
N ALA A 49 -3.87 -3.43 -15.05
CA ALA A 49 -2.42 -3.41 -15.18
C ALA A 49 -1.73 -3.69 -13.83
N VAL A 50 -2.18 -3.06 -12.74
CA VAL A 50 -1.62 -3.33 -11.40
C VAL A 50 -1.81 -4.79 -10.99
N GLN A 51 -3.01 -5.35 -11.18
CA GLN A 51 -3.27 -6.77 -10.87
C GLN A 51 -2.34 -7.68 -11.68
N LYS A 52 -2.08 -7.34 -12.94
CA LYS A 52 -1.21 -8.13 -13.81
C LYS A 52 0.25 -8.14 -13.34
N GLU A 53 0.75 -7.03 -12.81
CA GLU A 53 2.10 -6.97 -12.22
C GLU A 53 2.17 -7.77 -10.90
N LEU A 54 1.12 -7.70 -10.06
CA LEU A 54 1.03 -8.51 -8.83
C LEU A 54 0.98 -10.01 -9.16
N ASP A 55 0.15 -10.42 -10.11
CA ASP A 55 0.05 -11.81 -10.58
C ASP A 55 1.34 -12.30 -11.26
N GLY A 56 2.12 -11.37 -11.83
CA GLY A 56 3.42 -11.60 -12.44
C GLY A 56 4.53 -11.93 -11.45
N GLY A 57 4.25 -11.86 -10.14
CA GLY A 57 5.22 -12.14 -9.08
C GLY A 57 6.00 -10.92 -8.60
N LEU A 58 5.50 -9.70 -8.85
CA LEU A 58 6.07 -8.51 -8.23
C LEU A 58 5.93 -8.60 -6.71
N GLU A 59 7.06 -8.63 -6.00
CA GLU A 59 7.08 -8.61 -4.55
C GLU A 59 6.83 -7.18 -4.04
N LEU A 60 5.62 -6.95 -3.50
CA LEU A 60 5.22 -5.62 -3.04
C LEU A 60 6.15 -5.09 -1.93
N SER A 61 6.67 -5.97 -1.08
CA SER A 61 7.63 -5.62 -0.01
C SER A 61 8.96 -5.08 -0.54
N GLU A 62 9.38 -5.47 -1.74
CA GLU A 62 10.59 -4.94 -2.38
C GLU A 62 10.32 -3.64 -3.13
N TYR A 63 9.14 -3.53 -3.77
CA TYR A 63 8.74 -2.35 -4.53
C TYR A 63 8.37 -1.16 -3.64
N LEU A 64 7.56 -1.41 -2.61
CA LEU A 64 6.91 -0.37 -1.82
C LEU A 64 7.79 0.05 -0.65
N THR A 65 8.62 1.06 -0.88
CA THR A 65 9.39 1.74 0.15
C THR A 65 8.74 3.07 0.52
N ARG A 66 9.14 3.68 1.65
CA ARG A 66 8.67 5.03 2.01
C ARG A 66 9.01 6.06 0.93
N GLU A 67 10.17 5.92 0.30
CA GLU A 67 10.59 6.78 -0.82
C GLU A 67 9.66 6.60 -2.04
N THR A 68 9.34 5.36 -2.40
CA THR A 68 8.42 5.05 -3.50
C THR A 68 7.02 5.60 -3.21
N LEU A 69 6.53 5.42 -1.99
CA LEU A 69 5.20 5.92 -1.58
C LEU A 69 5.14 7.45 -1.59
N GLU A 70 6.15 8.14 -1.07
CA GLU A 70 6.23 9.60 -1.16
C GLU A 70 6.28 10.10 -2.59
N LYS A 71 7.05 9.41 -3.45
CA LYS A 71 7.11 9.71 -4.88
C LYS A 71 5.73 9.58 -5.52
N LEU A 72 4.97 8.54 -5.20
CA LEU A 72 3.60 8.34 -5.69
C LEU A 72 2.66 9.48 -5.26
N TYR A 73 2.75 9.95 -4.01
CA TYR A 73 1.95 11.12 -3.56
C TYR A 73 2.32 12.39 -4.33
N LYS A 74 3.63 12.67 -4.50
CA LYS A 74 4.12 13.84 -5.22
C LYS A 74 3.71 13.82 -6.68
N GLN A 75 3.96 12.72 -7.38
CA GLN A 75 3.63 12.56 -8.80
C GLN A 75 2.12 12.62 -9.04
N ALA A 76 1.32 12.00 -8.15
CA ALA A 76 -0.13 12.11 -8.21
C ALA A 76 -0.62 13.57 -8.14
N LEU A 77 0.01 14.40 -7.30
CA LEU A 77 -0.30 15.82 -7.20
C LEU A 77 0.19 16.59 -8.44
N GLU A 78 1.38 16.30 -8.94
CA GLU A 78 1.94 16.97 -10.12
C GLU A 78 1.08 16.73 -11.37
N ASP A 79 0.68 15.47 -11.59
CA ASP A 79 -0.11 15.03 -12.74
C ASP A 79 -1.58 15.44 -12.66
N ALA A 80 -2.07 15.80 -11.47
CA ALA A 80 -3.46 16.18 -11.26
C ALA A 80 -3.84 17.47 -12.02
N THR A 81 -5.03 17.45 -12.63
CA THR A 81 -5.68 18.66 -13.16
C THR A 81 -5.97 19.65 -12.04
N ALA A 82 -6.30 20.91 -12.37
CA ALA A 82 -6.67 21.91 -11.37
C ALA A 82 -7.84 21.43 -10.48
N GLU A 83 -8.87 20.86 -11.10
CA GLU A 83 -10.04 20.29 -10.42
C GLU A 83 -9.67 19.10 -9.52
N GLN A 84 -8.78 18.22 -9.99
CA GLN A 84 -8.30 17.10 -9.17
C GLN A 84 -7.44 17.56 -7.99
N LYS A 85 -6.65 18.62 -8.15
CA LYS A 85 -5.85 19.19 -7.05
C LYS A 85 -6.74 19.70 -5.92
N GLU A 86 -7.89 20.26 -6.24
CA GLU A 86 -8.86 20.72 -5.24
C GLU A 86 -9.45 19.56 -4.43
N SER A 87 -9.58 18.37 -5.03
CA SER A 87 -10.08 17.18 -4.34
C SER A 87 -9.04 16.43 -3.49
N MET A 88 -7.75 16.70 -3.67
CA MET A 88 -6.64 16.11 -2.90
C MET A 88 -6.47 16.76 -1.51
N VAL A 89 -7.55 16.77 -0.72
CA VAL A 89 -7.66 17.46 0.58
C VAL A 89 -6.48 17.15 1.51
N TYR A 90 -6.16 15.87 1.73
CA TYR A 90 -5.06 15.48 2.64
C TYR A 90 -3.72 16.05 2.17
N THR A 91 -3.41 15.92 0.88
CA THR A 91 -2.16 16.44 0.31
C THR A 91 -2.07 17.95 0.47
N ASN A 92 -3.16 18.67 0.26
CA ASN A 92 -3.23 20.12 0.45
C ASN A 92 -3.04 20.51 1.92
N MET A 93 -3.60 19.75 2.86
CA MET A 93 -3.41 19.97 4.30
C MET A 93 -1.96 19.72 4.73
N VAL A 94 -1.34 18.63 4.27
CA VAL A 94 0.07 18.35 4.54
C VAL A 94 0.96 19.48 4.03
N ASN A 95 0.78 19.90 2.77
CA ASN A 95 1.55 21.00 2.19
C ASN A 95 1.39 22.30 2.98
N LYS A 96 0.16 22.64 3.39
CA LYS A 96 -0.10 23.79 4.24
C LYS A 96 0.60 23.70 5.60
N PHE A 97 0.63 22.53 6.22
CA PHE A 97 1.33 22.33 7.50
C PHE A 97 2.85 22.43 7.37
N ILE A 98 3.41 22.00 6.24
CA ILE A 98 4.83 22.20 5.89
C ILE A 98 5.12 23.70 5.71
N GLU A 99 4.29 24.42 4.94
CA GLU A 99 4.42 25.86 4.70
C GLU A 99 4.28 26.70 5.99
N ASP A 100 3.37 26.30 6.89
CA ASP A 100 3.19 26.92 8.20
C ASP A 100 4.37 26.65 9.18
N GLY A 101 5.30 25.75 8.83
CA GLY A 101 6.43 25.36 9.69
C GLY A 101 6.05 24.57 10.94
N LYS A 102 4.82 24.03 11.01
CA LYS A 102 4.31 23.33 12.21
C LYS A 102 5.02 22.00 12.50
N TYR A 103 5.57 21.37 11.46
CA TYR A 103 6.20 20.06 11.50
C TYR A 103 7.60 20.09 10.88
N GLU A 104 8.39 21.12 11.20
CA GLU A 104 9.76 21.25 10.69
C GLU A 104 10.60 20.00 11.01
N GLY A 105 11.22 19.41 9.99
CA GLY A 105 12.04 18.20 10.11
C GLY A 105 11.28 16.88 10.00
N HIS A 106 9.95 16.90 9.82
CA HIS A 106 9.15 15.69 9.61
C HIS A 106 8.90 15.38 8.13
N SER A 107 8.73 14.10 7.83
CA SER A 107 8.42 13.62 6.48
C SER A 107 6.98 13.95 6.05
N PHE A 108 6.71 13.95 4.74
CA PHE A 108 5.35 14.11 4.22
C PHE A 108 4.42 13.03 4.80
N LEU A 109 4.90 11.78 4.83
CA LEU A 109 4.14 10.65 5.36
C LEU A 109 3.86 10.82 6.85
N HIS A 110 4.81 11.32 7.64
CA HIS A 110 4.59 11.58 9.07
C HIS A 110 3.43 12.53 9.29
N ILE A 111 3.44 13.68 8.60
CA ILE A 111 2.39 14.70 8.74
C ILE A 111 1.04 14.15 8.24
N LEU A 112 1.05 13.37 7.15
CA LEU A 112 -0.16 12.69 6.69
C LEU A 112 -0.72 11.74 7.75
N GLY A 113 0.16 10.97 8.39
CA GLY A 113 -0.23 10.06 9.46
C GLY A 113 -0.73 10.78 10.72
N GLU A 114 -0.23 11.98 11.03
CA GLU A 114 -0.77 12.83 12.10
C GLU A 114 -2.18 13.32 11.79
N ILE A 115 -2.45 13.75 10.54
CA ILE A 115 -3.80 14.14 10.10
C ILE A 115 -4.75 12.94 10.23
N MET A 116 -4.32 11.75 9.81
CA MET A 116 -5.14 10.55 9.94
C MET A 116 -5.34 10.14 11.41
N SER A 117 -4.34 10.24 12.28
CA SER A 117 -4.49 9.85 13.68
C SER A 117 -5.38 10.82 14.47
N HIS A 118 -5.32 12.11 14.17
CA HIS A 118 -6.03 13.14 14.93
C HIS A 118 -7.41 13.46 14.36
N ASP A 119 -7.52 13.61 13.05
CA ASP A 119 -8.73 14.16 12.42
C ASP A 119 -9.64 13.10 11.79
N LEU A 120 -9.11 11.90 11.49
CA LEU A 120 -9.93 10.81 10.96
C LEU A 120 -10.66 10.05 12.08
N ILE A 121 -10.04 9.94 13.26
CA ILE A 121 -10.52 9.11 14.36
C ILE A 121 -10.45 9.92 15.67
N GLU A 122 -11.28 10.96 15.74
CA GLU A 122 -11.33 11.96 16.84
C GLU A 122 -11.50 11.33 18.24
N ASP A 123 -12.08 10.13 18.34
CA ASP A 123 -12.41 9.46 19.60
C ASP A 123 -11.36 8.45 20.11
N TYR A 124 -10.31 8.14 19.33
CA TYR A 124 -9.30 7.14 19.71
C TYR A 124 -7.88 7.66 19.45
N GLU A 125 -7.00 7.50 20.44
CA GLU A 125 -5.55 7.71 20.25
C GLU A 125 -4.98 6.59 19.37
N ILE A 126 -5.13 6.74 18.06
CA ILE A 126 -4.52 5.83 17.10
C ILE A 126 -3.10 6.30 16.84
N PRO A 127 -2.10 5.43 17.04
CA PRO A 127 -0.73 5.79 16.75
C PRO A 127 -0.56 6.20 15.28
N ASN A 128 0.21 7.26 15.03
CA ASN A 128 0.60 7.66 13.68
C ASN A 128 1.20 6.46 12.93
N LEU A 129 0.51 6.03 11.86
CA LEU A 129 0.89 4.91 11.01
C LEU A 129 2.26 5.10 10.35
N TYR A 130 2.62 6.36 10.13
CA TYR A 130 3.80 6.83 9.42
C TYR A 130 4.75 7.61 10.36
N ASP A 131 4.79 7.27 11.65
CA ASP A 131 5.76 7.84 12.59
C ASP A 131 7.21 7.71 12.04
N ASP A 132 7.96 8.81 12.03
CA ASP A 132 9.36 8.82 11.61
C ASP A 132 10.23 7.91 12.52
N LYS A 133 9.83 7.73 13.78
CA LYS A 133 10.48 6.81 14.72
C LYS A 133 10.25 5.33 14.39
N LYS A 134 9.29 5.02 13.52
CA LYS A 134 8.94 3.67 13.09
C LYS A 134 9.15 3.50 11.57
N ALA A 135 10.14 4.19 11.02
CA ALA A 135 10.40 4.19 9.59
C ALA A 135 10.77 2.84 8.98
N ASP A 136 11.27 1.90 9.78
CA ASP A 136 11.65 0.57 9.33
C ASP A 136 10.46 -0.40 9.20
N ARG A 137 9.24 0.05 9.51
CA ARG A 137 8.03 -0.76 9.32
C ARG A 137 7.88 -1.10 7.83
N PRO A 138 7.70 -2.40 7.48
CA PRO A 138 7.41 -2.77 6.10
C PRO A 138 6.08 -2.14 5.65
N LEU A 139 6.08 -1.58 4.44
CA LEU A 139 4.86 -1.11 3.81
C LEU A 139 4.19 -2.27 3.06
N GLU A 140 2.88 -2.30 3.10
CA GLU A 140 2.09 -3.38 2.50
C GLU A 140 0.91 -2.81 1.70
N LEU A 141 0.02 -3.70 1.29
CA LEU A 141 -1.10 -3.39 0.40
C LEU A 141 -2.03 -2.29 0.95
N HIS A 142 -2.23 -2.23 2.27
CA HIS A 142 -3.07 -1.20 2.89
C HIS A 142 -2.47 0.21 2.71
N ASP A 143 -1.14 0.36 2.56
CA ASP A 143 -0.52 1.67 2.32
C ASP A 143 -0.83 2.17 0.91
N LEU A 144 -0.87 1.26 -0.07
CA LEU A 144 -1.34 1.56 -1.43
C LEU A 144 -2.85 1.83 -1.47
N PHE A 145 -3.63 1.13 -0.65
CA PHE A 145 -5.05 1.42 -0.49
C PHE A 145 -5.29 2.85 0.04
N ILE A 146 -4.59 3.24 1.11
CA ILE A 146 -4.67 4.59 1.69
C ILE A 146 -4.27 5.63 0.64
N TRP A 147 -3.15 5.42 -0.07
CA TRP A 147 -2.73 6.32 -1.13
C TRP A 147 -3.76 6.43 -2.25
N ALA A 148 -4.34 5.32 -2.71
CA ALA A 148 -5.34 5.33 -3.76
C ALA A 148 -6.60 6.10 -3.32
N ALA A 149 -7.05 5.89 -2.08
CA ALA A 149 -8.21 6.57 -1.52
C ALA A 149 -7.98 8.09 -1.38
N ILE A 150 -6.84 8.52 -0.83
CA ILE A 150 -6.49 9.94 -0.66
C ILE A 150 -6.40 10.67 -1.98
N THR A 151 -5.83 10.00 -2.99
CA THR A 151 -5.53 10.62 -4.27
C THR A 151 -6.66 10.46 -5.30
N GLY A 152 -7.83 9.96 -4.89
CA GLY A 152 -9.02 9.85 -5.73
C GLY A 152 -8.98 8.73 -6.78
N ARG A 153 -8.09 7.75 -6.62
CA ARG A 153 -7.91 6.61 -7.53
C ARG A 153 -8.93 5.52 -7.24
N THR A 154 -10.16 5.74 -7.67
CA THR A 154 -11.32 4.91 -7.29
C THR A 154 -11.20 3.46 -7.76
N LYS A 155 -10.61 3.20 -8.92
CA LYS A 155 -10.45 1.83 -9.44
C LYS A 155 -9.43 1.06 -8.61
N LEU A 156 -8.29 1.69 -8.31
CA LEU A 156 -7.27 1.09 -7.47
C LEU A 156 -7.73 0.94 -6.01
N THR A 157 -8.49 1.90 -5.49
CA THR A 157 -9.10 1.76 -4.16
C THR A 157 -9.97 0.50 -4.07
N LYS A 158 -10.80 0.26 -5.10
CA LYS A 158 -11.62 -0.97 -5.18
C LYS A 158 -10.78 -2.23 -5.35
N LEU A 159 -9.73 -2.18 -6.18
CA LEU A 159 -8.81 -3.29 -6.35
C LEU A 159 -8.20 -3.69 -5.01
N PHE A 160 -7.50 -2.75 -4.37
CA PHE A 160 -6.80 -3.01 -3.12
C PHE A 160 -7.74 -3.45 -2.01
N TRP A 161 -8.93 -2.87 -1.93
CA TRP A 161 -9.95 -3.36 -1.00
C TRP A 161 -10.30 -4.84 -1.23
N ASN A 162 -10.47 -5.27 -2.48
CA ASN A 162 -10.83 -6.64 -2.79
C ASN A 162 -9.71 -7.66 -2.49
N ILE A 163 -8.44 -7.24 -2.62
CA ILE A 163 -7.29 -8.13 -2.40
C ILE A 163 -6.66 -7.98 -1.01
N ASP A 164 -7.14 -7.05 -0.19
CA ASP A 164 -6.68 -6.86 1.18
C ASP A 164 -7.16 -7.98 2.11
N SER A 165 -6.36 -8.23 3.13
CA SER A 165 -6.60 -9.23 4.17
C SER A 165 -7.75 -8.87 5.11
N ASP A 166 -8.02 -7.58 5.34
CA ASP A 166 -9.11 -7.09 6.20
C ASP A 166 -10.02 -6.09 5.47
N GLN A 167 -10.93 -6.64 4.68
CA GLN A 167 -11.88 -5.86 3.88
C GLN A 167 -12.84 -5.04 4.74
N ILE A 168 -13.14 -5.47 5.97
CA ILE A 168 -14.07 -4.74 6.85
C ILE A 168 -13.38 -3.47 7.37
N VAL A 169 -12.17 -3.62 7.90
CA VAL A 169 -11.39 -2.49 8.40
C VAL A 169 -11.05 -1.53 7.27
N SER A 170 -10.62 -2.02 6.12
CA SER A 170 -10.32 -1.17 4.96
C SER A 170 -11.55 -0.44 4.42
N GLY A 171 -12.71 -1.10 4.41
CA GLY A 171 -13.99 -0.45 4.08
C GLY A 171 -14.32 0.69 5.04
N LEU A 172 -14.16 0.49 6.35
CA LEU A 172 -14.37 1.53 7.36
C LEU A 172 -13.39 2.69 7.18
N ILE A 173 -12.10 2.40 6.96
CA ILE A 173 -11.07 3.40 6.72
C ILE A 173 -11.41 4.25 5.49
N ALA A 174 -11.77 3.64 4.35
CA ALA A 174 -12.20 4.39 3.17
C ALA A 174 -13.44 5.25 3.45
N CYS A 175 -14.44 4.73 4.17
CA CYS A 175 -15.64 5.50 4.52
C CYS A 175 -15.28 6.74 5.33
N MET A 176 -14.41 6.60 6.33
CA MET A 176 -13.93 7.72 7.13
C MET A 176 -13.16 8.71 6.25
N MET A 177 -12.28 8.22 5.37
CA MET A 177 -11.44 9.08 4.52
C MET A 177 -12.26 9.88 3.51
N PHE A 178 -13.23 9.26 2.83
CA PHE A 178 -14.12 9.96 1.91
C PHE A 178 -15.03 10.94 2.62
N THR A 179 -15.53 10.60 3.81
CA THR A 179 -16.31 11.53 4.65
C THR A 179 -15.47 12.74 5.06
N PHE A 180 -14.22 12.50 5.47
CA PHE A 180 -13.29 13.56 5.83
C PHE A 180 -13.02 14.50 4.65
N THR A 181 -12.70 13.95 3.48
CA THR A 181 -12.50 14.72 2.24
C THR A 181 -13.75 15.53 1.90
N ALA A 182 -14.94 14.92 1.92
CA ALA A 182 -16.19 15.59 1.62
C ALA A 182 -16.48 16.78 2.55
N LYS A 183 -16.17 16.65 3.84
CA LYS A 183 -16.35 17.72 4.84
C LYS A 183 -15.36 18.88 4.70
N HIS A 184 -14.18 18.63 4.12
CA HIS A 184 -13.09 19.60 4.01
C HIS A 184 -12.95 20.21 2.61
N LEU A 185 -13.74 19.75 1.64
CA LEU A 185 -13.90 20.45 0.37
C LEU A 185 -14.50 21.86 0.58
N PRO A 186 -14.15 22.84 -0.27
CA PRO A 186 -14.76 24.17 -0.23
C PRO A 186 -16.29 24.11 -0.27
N ASP A 187 -16.94 24.97 0.52
CA ASP A 187 -18.40 25.07 0.56
C ASP A 187 -18.97 25.92 -0.57
N ASP A 188 -18.82 25.44 -1.81
CA ASP A 188 -19.31 26.12 -3.01
C ASP A 188 -20.06 25.19 -3.97
N ILE A 189 -20.71 25.79 -4.97
CA ILE A 189 -21.52 25.09 -5.97
C ILE A 189 -20.69 24.22 -6.93
N TYR A 190 -19.38 24.48 -7.04
CA TYR A 190 -18.50 23.75 -7.97
C TYR A 190 -18.09 22.41 -7.40
N HIS A 191 -18.01 22.30 -6.07
CA HIS A 191 -17.65 21.07 -5.36
C HIS A 191 -18.86 20.24 -4.90
N ALA A 192 -20.08 20.69 -5.16
CA ALA A 192 -21.31 20.04 -4.66
C ALA A 192 -21.45 18.60 -5.17
N ASP A 193 -21.27 18.38 -6.47
CA ASP A 193 -21.40 17.05 -7.09
C ASP A 193 -20.32 16.09 -6.58
N LEU A 194 -19.06 16.55 -6.52
CA LEU A 194 -17.94 15.77 -5.98
C LEU A 194 -18.18 15.40 -4.51
N ARG A 195 -18.69 16.33 -3.70
CA ARG A 195 -19.01 16.07 -2.30
C ARG A 195 -20.11 15.03 -2.17
N GLU A 196 -21.15 15.12 -2.99
CA GLU A 196 -22.23 14.12 -3.02
C GLU A 196 -21.70 12.74 -3.38
N ASP A 197 -20.83 12.64 -4.38
CA ASP A 197 -20.23 11.38 -4.81
C ASP A 197 -19.30 10.79 -3.74
N LEU A 198 -18.50 11.61 -3.06
CA LEU A 198 -17.69 11.18 -1.92
C LEU A 198 -18.57 10.68 -0.76
N PHE A 199 -19.72 11.31 -0.50
CA PHE A 199 -20.67 10.79 0.48
C PHE A 199 -21.32 9.48 0.03
N LYS A 200 -21.63 9.29 -1.25
CA LYS A 200 -22.10 7.98 -1.75
C LYS A 200 -21.03 6.91 -1.57
N LEU A 201 -19.76 7.24 -1.79
CA LEU A 201 -18.65 6.33 -1.56
C LEU A 201 -18.41 6.04 -0.07
N SER A 202 -18.76 6.98 0.83
CA SER A 202 -18.66 6.77 2.27
C SER A 202 -19.88 6.06 2.88
N ILE A 203 -21.02 6.14 2.21
CA ILE A 203 -22.21 5.34 2.49
C ILE A 203 -22.11 4.09 1.63
N PHE A 204 -21.10 3.25 1.89
CA PHE A 204 -21.17 1.88 1.39
C PHE A 204 -22.47 1.27 1.94
N GLU A 205 -23.43 1.00 1.05
CA GLU A 205 -24.66 0.32 1.43
C GLU A 205 -24.28 -0.94 2.22
N PRO A 206 -24.73 -1.08 3.48
CA PRO A 206 -24.46 -2.26 4.32
C PRO A 206 -24.96 -3.59 3.74
N ALA A 207 -25.54 -3.60 2.53
CA ALA A 207 -26.04 -4.78 1.85
C ALA A 207 -24.97 -5.85 1.60
N CYS A 208 -23.68 -5.49 1.51
CA CYS A 208 -22.59 -6.46 1.43
C CYS A 208 -22.09 -6.95 2.81
N LEU A 209 -22.35 -6.23 3.90
CA LEU A 209 -21.89 -6.61 5.25
C LEU A 209 -22.75 -7.70 5.91
N PHE A 210 -23.87 -8.10 5.30
CA PHE A 210 -24.76 -9.16 5.82
C PHE A 210 -24.97 -10.36 4.89
N SER A 211 -24.27 -10.45 3.75
CA SER A 211 -24.28 -11.69 2.95
C SER A 211 -23.16 -12.62 3.41
N THR A 212 -23.30 -13.18 4.61
CA THR A 212 -22.59 -14.40 4.97
C THR A 212 -23.52 -15.59 4.76
N ASN A 213 -23.03 -16.55 3.96
CA ASN A 213 -23.57 -17.88 3.65
C ASN A 213 -24.67 -17.99 2.58
N GLY A 214 -24.34 -18.75 1.53
CA GLY A 214 -25.32 -19.65 0.91
C GLY A 214 -25.20 -19.80 -0.60
N ASN A 215 -24.28 -20.65 -1.04
CA ASN A 215 -24.43 -21.30 -2.33
C ASN A 215 -25.55 -22.35 -2.19
N GLN A 216 -26.79 -22.01 -2.57
CA GLN A 216 -27.98 -22.85 -2.79
C GLN A 216 -29.13 -21.86 -3.15
N GLU A 217 -29.83 -21.87 -4.28
CA GLU A 217 -30.16 -22.90 -5.24
C GLU A 217 -30.41 -22.26 -6.63
N LEU A 218 -29.94 -22.95 -7.68
CA LEU A 218 -30.67 -23.06 -8.94
C LEU A 218 -32.00 -23.77 -8.65
N ASN A 219 -33.14 -23.09 -8.86
CA ASN A 219 -34.33 -23.60 -9.56
C ASN A 219 -35.61 -22.81 -9.19
N GLN A 220 -36.43 -22.59 -10.22
CA GLN A 220 -37.87 -22.23 -10.22
C GLN A 220 -38.25 -20.75 -9.99
N LEU A 221 -38.31 -19.97 -11.09
CA LEU A 221 -39.55 -19.63 -11.83
C LEU A 221 -39.25 -18.66 -12.97
#